data_AF-A0A0H3KTW5-F1
#
_entry.id   AF-A0A0H3KTW5-F1
#
_cell.length_a   1.000
_cell.length_b   1.000
_cell.length_c   1.000
_cell.angle_alpha   90.00
_cell.angle_beta   90.00
_cell.angle_gamma   90.00
#
_symmetry.space_group_name_H-M   'P 1'
#
loop_
_entity.id
_entity.type
_entity.pdbx_description
1 polymer ?
#
loop_
_entity_poly.entity_id
_entity_poly.type
_entity_poly.pdbx_seq_one_letter_code
_entity_poly.pdbx_strand_id
1 'polypeptide(L)'
;MQCTAHSTIGGYPIASTVDSCNRWQFMPEDRIIRFRRRCERNQLTYGPPIDELDRDVIDTQYVYSITADTLRRRLGRAGYNRASLENEFQDYEKSTGKRLHLTGEFAEAHDEAFPGSLYDWLDALAKTVKAGVTPARRAAEGLKPTGNLLVDIITGSDKPAFNDVEPEHGLPGFPCSSFNNMAIALLEVTAGNAVCELDVTSFILHQGDITFDDMLGRRNEV
;
A
#
# COMPACT_ATOMS: atom_id res chain seq x y z
N MET A 1 13.32 17.24 -9.69
CA MET A 1 12.59 16.01 -10.05
C MET A 1 12.06 15.42 -8.76
N GLN A 2 10.76 15.15 -8.65
CA GLN A 2 10.20 14.52 -7.45
C GLN A 2 10.61 13.05 -7.42
N CYS A 3 11.08 12.57 -6.27
CA CYS A 3 11.38 11.16 -6.03
C CYS A 3 10.26 10.53 -5.23
N THR A 4 9.93 9.28 -5.52
CA THR A 4 8.84 8.57 -4.86
C THR A 4 9.28 7.19 -4.43
N ALA A 5 9.06 6.88 -3.15
CA ALA A 5 9.28 5.55 -2.62
C ALA A 5 7.93 4.85 -2.51
N HIS A 6 7.85 3.60 -2.98
CA HIS A 6 6.60 2.85 -3.02
C HIS A 6 6.65 1.69 -2.03
N SER A 7 5.71 1.66 -1.10
CA SER A 7 5.53 0.54 -0.18
C SER A 7 4.44 -0.39 -0.71
N THR A 8 4.71 -1.69 -0.75
CA THR A 8 3.77 -2.72 -1.21
C THR A 8 3.75 -3.93 -0.29
N ILE A 9 2.58 -4.56 -0.16
CA ILE A 9 2.37 -5.81 0.60
C ILE A 9 1.72 -6.81 -0.35
N GLY A 10 2.40 -7.92 -0.64
CA GLY A 10 1.93 -8.91 -1.61
C GLY A 10 1.78 -8.33 -3.03
N GLY A 11 2.53 -7.29 -3.37
CA GLY A 11 2.38 -6.53 -4.61
C GLY A 11 1.22 -5.53 -4.62
N TYR A 12 0.42 -5.42 -3.56
CA TYR A 12 -0.60 -4.38 -3.47
C TYR A 12 -0.02 -3.09 -2.89
N PRO A 13 -0.20 -1.91 -3.52
CA PRO A 13 0.36 -0.66 -3.02
C PRO A 13 -0.37 -0.18 -1.76
N ILE A 14 0.39 0.15 -0.72
CA ILE A 14 -0.16 0.65 0.56
C ILE A 14 0.16 2.14 0.78
N ALA A 15 1.31 2.63 0.34
CA ALA A 15 1.67 4.04 0.43
C ALA A 15 2.71 4.41 -0.62
N SER A 16 2.76 5.69 -0.95
CA SER A 16 3.83 6.31 -1.72
C SER A 16 4.28 7.59 -1.02
N THR A 17 5.56 7.71 -0.71
CA THR A 17 6.11 8.91 -0.07
C THR A 17 6.93 9.70 -1.08
N VAL A 18 6.67 11.01 -1.17
CA VAL A 18 7.34 11.92 -2.10
C VAL A 18 8.45 12.66 -1.37
N ASP A 19 9.63 12.72 -1.97
CA ASP A 19 10.82 13.46 -1.51
C ASP A 19 11.28 13.14 -0.07
N SER A 20 10.75 12.07 0.52
CA SER A 20 11.18 11.48 1.78
C SER A 20 11.02 9.97 1.69
N CYS A 21 11.98 9.24 2.26
CA CYS A 21 11.94 7.79 2.35
C CYS A 21 12.28 7.36 3.77
N ASN A 22 11.29 6.82 4.49
CA ASN A 22 11.52 6.12 5.74
C ASN A 22 11.64 4.62 5.43
N ARG A 23 12.72 3.98 5.90
CA ARG A 23 12.93 2.53 5.74
C ARG A 23 11.89 1.70 6.49
N TRP A 24 11.07 2.32 7.35
CA TRP A 24 9.96 1.69 8.06
C TRP A 24 10.41 0.47 8.86
N GLN A 25 9.99 -0.75 8.49
CA GLN A 25 10.35 -2.02 9.14
C GLN A 25 11.43 -2.80 8.36
N PHE A 26 12.05 -2.20 7.35
CA PHE A 26 13.11 -2.80 6.56
C PHE A 26 14.49 -2.50 7.15
N MET A 27 15.39 -3.48 7.00
CA MET A 27 16.75 -3.46 7.51
C MET A 27 17.75 -3.49 6.33
N PRO A 28 19.01 -3.06 6.53
CA PRO A 28 20.02 -3.06 5.46
C PRO A 28 20.24 -4.42 4.78
N GLU A 29 20.06 -5.52 5.50
CA GLU A 29 20.15 -6.88 4.97
C GLU A 29 19.01 -7.26 4.03
N ASP A 30 17.89 -6.52 4.02
CA ASP A 30 16.76 -6.77 3.12
C ASP A 30 16.95 -6.13 1.73
N ARG A 31 18.07 -5.43 1.52
CA ARG A 31 18.39 -4.74 0.25
C ARG A 31 18.59 -5.74 -0.88
N ILE A 32 17.95 -5.48 -2.02
CA ILE A 32 18.09 -6.24 -3.26
C ILE A 32 18.28 -5.27 -4.43
N ILE A 33 19.29 -5.53 -5.27
CA ILE A 33 19.43 -4.93 -6.59
C ILE A 33 19.05 -5.96 -7.63
N ARG A 34 18.03 -5.68 -8.43
CA ARG A 34 17.57 -6.58 -9.49
C ARG A 34 17.35 -5.86 -10.81
N PHE A 35 17.52 -6.61 -11.89
CA PHE A 35 17.21 -6.17 -13.24
C PHE A 35 15.94 -6.86 -13.68
N ARG A 36 14.93 -6.11 -14.12
CA ARG A 36 13.66 -6.67 -14.58
C ARG A 36 13.16 -5.92 -15.79
N ARG A 37 12.46 -6.63 -16.67
CA ARG A 37 11.75 -5.99 -17.78
C ARG A 37 10.60 -5.17 -17.24
N ARG A 38 10.22 -4.09 -17.92
CA ARG A 38 9.13 -3.22 -17.48
C ARG A 38 7.80 -3.95 -17.31
N CYS A 39 7.58 -5.00 -18.09
CA CYS A 39 6.39 -5.84 -18.00
C CYS A 39 6.35 -6.76 -16.77
N GLU A 40 7.49 -7.02 -16.14
CA GLU A 40 7.64 -7.82 -14.92
C GLU A 40 7.57 -6.96 -13.65
N ARG A 41 7.47 -5.63 -13.79
CA ARG A 41 7.29 -4.70 -12.66
C ARG A 41 5.91 -4.85 -12.07
N ASN A 42 5.75 -4.33 -10.86
CA ASN A 42 4.45 -4.23 -10.23
C ASN A 42 3.56 -3.25 -11.02
N GLN A 43 2.63 -3.79 -11.81
CA GLN A 43 1.75 -3.00 -12.66
C GLN A 43 0.73 -2.16 -11.86
N LEU A 44 0.44 -2.52 -10.61
CA LEU A 44 -0.41 -1.70 -9.73
C LEU A 44 0.31 -0.43 -9.27
N THR A 45 1.64 -0.43 -9.29
CA THR A 45 2.49 0.73 -8.93
C THR A 45 2.90 1.53 -10.16
N TYR A 46 3.39 0.86 -11.20
CA TYR A 46 4.01 1.49 -12.37
C TYR A 46 3.09 1.57 -13.60
N GLY A 47 1.89 0.99 -13.52
CA GLY A 47 1.02 0.83 -14.67
C GLY A 47 1.50 -0.27 -15.65
N PRO A 48 0.71 -0.57 -16.69
CA PRO A 48 1.15 -1.42 -17.78
C PRO A 48 2.24 -0.73 -18.64
N PRO A 49 3.06 -1.49 -19.38
CA PRO A 49 3.94 -0.92 -20.39
C PRO A 49 3.17 -0.08 -21.41
N ILE A 50 3.81 0.97 -21.92
CA ILE A 50 3.19 1.91 -22.87
C ILE A 50 2.96 1.22 -24.23
N ASP A 51 3.92 0.43 -24.69
CA ASP A 51 3.88 -0.30 -25.95
C ASP A 51 4.78 -1.57 -25.89
N GLU A 52 4.90 -2.28 -27.02
CA GLU A 52 5.72 -3.50 -27.13
C GLU A 52 7.22 -3.24 -26.98
N LEU A 53 7.71 -2.05 -27.34
CA LEU A 53 9.12 -1.70 -27.19
C LEU A 53 9.44 -1.41 -25.72
N ASP A 54 8.56 -0.67 -25.04
CA ASP A 54 8.65 -0.38 -23.62
C ASP A 54 8.62 -1.65 -22.77
N ARG A 55 7.88 -2.67 -23.20
CA ARG A 55 7.72 -3.96 -22.53
C ARG A 55 9.06 -4.63 -22.19
N ASP A 56 10.00 -4.62 -23.13
CA ASP A 56 11.28 -5.34 -23.03
C ASP A 56 12.44 -4.48 -22.50
N VAL A 57 12.20 -3.20 -22.22
CA VAL A 57 13.19 -2.34 -21.55
C VAL A 57 13.51 -2.93 -20.17
N ILE A 58 14.81 -3.07 -19.89
CA ILE A 58 15.31 -3.57 -18.61
C ILE A 58 15.60 -2.37 -17.70
N ASP A 59 14.90 -2.29 -16.58
CA ASP A 59 15.17 -1.32 -15.53
C ASP A 59 16.01 -1.96 -14.41
N THR A 60 16.85 -1.15 -13.77
CA THR A 60 17.50 -1.52 -12.52
C THR A 60 16.62 -1.07 -11.36
N GLN A 61 16.26 -1.99 -10.47
CA GLN A 61 15.48 -1.69 -9.28
C GLN A 61 16.32 -1.84 -8.02
N TYR A 62 16.15 -0.88 -7.11
CA TYR A 62 16.73 -0.86 -5.77
C TYR A 62 15.60 -0.96 -4.76
N VAL A 63 15.46 -2.12 -4.14
CA VAL A 63 14.32 -2.42 -3.27
C VAL A 63 14.79 -3.01 -1.96
N TYR A 64 14.03 -2.78 -0.89
CA TYR A 64 14.04 -3.65 0.27
C TYR A 64 12.94 -4.69 0.11
N SER A 65 13.22 -5.96 0.40
CA SER A 65 12.28 -7.05 0.16
C SER A 65 12.31 -8.09 1.27
N ILE A 66 11.15 -8.36 1.86
CA ILE A 66 10.96 -9.40 2.88
C ILE A 66 9.65 -10.16 2.62
N THR A 67 9.42 -11.25 3.35
CA THR A 67 8.12 -11.94 3.33
C THR A 67 7.10 -11.26 4.23
N ALA A 68 5.81 -11.43 3.94
CA ALA A 68 4.71 -10.99 4.79
C ALA A 68 4.83 -11.53 6.22
N ASP A 69 5.25 -12.79 6.42
CA ASP A 69 5.52 -13.34 7.77
C ASP A 69 6.63 -12.59 8.51
N THR A 70 7.67 -12.15 7.80
CA THR A 70 8.75 -11.37 8.39
C THR A 70 8.26 -9.98 8.79
N LEU A 71 7.48 -9.33 7.93
CA LEU A 71 6.88 -8.04 8.23
C LEU A 71 5.91 -8.12 9.41
N ARG A 72 5.02 -9.13 9.45
CA ARG A 72 4.12 -9.37 10.60
C ARG A 72 4.89 -9.50 11.91
N ARG A 73 5.99 -10.26 11.93
CA ARG A 73 6.82 -10.43 13.13
C ARG A 73 7.49 -9.12 13.57
N ARG A 74 7.98 -8.31 12.63
CA ARG A 74 8.62 -7.01 12.95
C ARG A 74 7.60 -6.01 13.48
N LEU A 75 6.45 -5.88 12.82
CA LEU A 75 5.33 -5.07 13.31
C LEU A 75 4.82 -5.54 14.67
N GLY A 76 4.71 -6.86 14.88
CA GLY A 76 4.35 -7.45 16.17
C GLY A 76 5.29 -7.06 17.30
N ARG A 77 6.61 -7.02 17.06
CA ARG A 77 7.61 -6.54 18.03
C ARG A 77 7.48 -5.04 18.31
N ALA A 78 7.00 -4.26 17.34
CA ALA A 78 6.71 -2.84 17.49
C ALA A 78 5.33 -2.57 18.14
N GLY A 79 4.58 -3.61 18.53
CA GLY A 79 3.28 -3.50 19.18
C GLY A 79 2.08 -3.51 18.23
N TYR A 80 2.29 -3.70 16.93
CA TYR A 80 1.23 -3.75 15.92
C TYR A 80 0.85 -5.18 15.59
N ASN A 81 -0.42 -5.52 15.78
CA ASN A 81 -0.99 -6.84 15.54
C ASN A 81 -2.51 -6.75 15.34
N ARG A 82 -3.17 -7.90 15.21
CA ARG A 82 -4.64 -7.96 15.04
C ARG A 82 -5.41 -7.18 16.11
N ALA A 83 -4.96 -7.22 17.37
CA ALA A 83 -5.61 -6.53 18.46
C ALA A 83 -5.40 -5.01 18.41
N SER A 84 -4.22 -4.53 18.01
CA SER A 84 -4.00 -3.09 17.82
C SER A 84 -4.86 -2.52 16.68
N LEU A 85 -5.05 -3.29 15.61
CA LEU A 85 -5.95 -2.94 14.52
C LEU A 85 -7.42 -2.91 14.97
N GLU A 86 -7.87 -3.91 15.74
CA GLU A 86 -9.23 -3.94 16.29
C GLU A 86 -9.50 -2.75 17.21
N ASN A 87 -8.53 -2.39 18.07
CA ASN A 87 -8.67 -1.23 18.95
C ASN A 87 -8.79 0.07 18.15
N GLU A 88 -7.94 0.27 17.14
CA GLU A 88 -8.01 1.47 16.30
C GLU A 88 -9.30 1.51 15.48
N PHE A 89 -9.76 0.37 14.97
CA PHE A 89 -11.06 0.26 14.30
C PHE A 89 -12.21 0.74 15.20
N GLN A 90 -12.23 0.31 16.46
CA GLN A 90 -13.26 0.75 17.41
C GLN A 90 -13.16 2.24 17.73
N ASP A 91 -11.95 2.78 17.84
CA ASP A 91 -11.74 4.21 18.08
C ASP A 91 -12.13 5.04 16.85
N TYR A 92 -11.88 4.52 15.65
CA TYR A 92 -12.36 5.08 14.38
C TYR A 92 -13.89 5.10 14.33
N GLU A 93 -14.58 4.01 14.69
CA GLU A 93 -16.04 3.98 14.74
C GLU A 93 -16.63 5.00 15.74
N LYS A 94 -16.01 5.12 16.93
CA LYS A 94 -16.45 6.09 17.96
C LYS A 94 -16.27 7.53 17.48
N SER A 95 -15.13 7.85 16.89
CA SER A 95 -14.77 9.21 16.46
C SER A 95 -15.59 9.68 15.25
N THR A 96 -15.91 8.77 14.33
CA THR A 96 -16.72 9.09 13.15
C THR A 96 -18.22 9.04 13.41
N GLY A 97 -18.66 8.62 14.61
CA GLY A 97 -20.07 8.47 14.93
C GLY A 97 -20.79 7.50 13.97
N LYS A 98 -20.02 6.56 13.40
CA LYS A 98 -20.44 5.67 12.31
C LYS A 98 -20.85 6.34 11.00
N ARG A 99 -20.32 7.54 10.73
CA ARG A 99 -20.55 8.27 9.48
C ARG A 99 -19.23 8.64 8.84
N LEU A 100 -18.97 8.08 7.67
CA LEU A 100 -17.94 8.62 6.79
C LEU A 100 -18.49 9.91 6.19
N HIS A 101 -17.68 10.94 6.12
CA HIS A 101 -18.04 12.09 5.30
C HIS A 101 -17.75 11.74 3.85
N LEU A 102 -18.69 11.00 3.29
CA LEU A 102 -18.65 10.56 1.91
C LEU A 102 -18.87 11.81 1.06
N THR A 103 -17.88 12.13 0.24
CA THR A 103 -17.95 13.29 -0.65
C THR A 103 -18.08 12.76 -2.07
N GLY A 104 -19.32 12.60 -2.53
CA GLY A 104 -19.61 12.11 -3.88
C GLY A 104 -21.08 11.73 -4.07
N GLU A 105 -21.47 11.46 -5.32
CA GLU A 105 -22.84 11.07 -5.72
C GLU A 105 -23.37 9.80 -5.03
N PHE A 106 -22.50 9.03 -4.36
CA PHE A 106 -22.86 7.77 -3.70
C PHE A 106 -22.97 7.88 -2.17
N ALA A 107 -22.80 9.07 -1.59
CA ALA A 107 -22.72 9.30 -0.15
C ALA A 107 -23.91 8.71 0.65
N GLU A 108 -25.14 8.83 0.14
CA GLU A 108 -26.32 8.28 0.84
C GLU A 108 -26.34 6.74 0.84
N ALA A 109 -25.86 6.09 -0.22
CA ALA A 109 -25.81 4.62 -0.30
C ALA A 109 -24.72 4.02 0.61
N HIS A 110 -23.63 4.76 0.82
CA HIS A 110 -22.50 4.33 1.63
C HIS A 110 -22.75 4.48 3.16
N ASP A 111 -23.59 5.44 3.58
CA ASP A 111 -23.96 5.65 4.99
C ASP A 111 -24.68 4.43 5.60
N GLU A 112 -25.43 3.65 4.81
CA GLU A 112 -26.10 2.43 5.27
C GLU A 112 -25.16 1.22 5.43
N ALA A 113 -24.00 1.21 4.76
CA ALA A 113 -23.06 0.09 4.80
C ALA A 113 -21.97 0.19 5.86
N PHE A 114 -21.90 1.32 6.57
CA PHE A 114 -20.89 1.53 7.61
C PHE A 114 -20.97 0.58 8.82
N PRO A 115 -22.12 0.00 9.25
CA PRO A 115 -22.14 -0.91 10.40
C PRO A 115 -21.66 -2.34 10.03
N GLY A 116 -20.48 -2.45 9.44
CA GLY A 116 -19.78 -3.71 9.22
C GLY A 116 -18.77 -3.99 10.34
N SER A 117 -18.60 -5.26 10.72
CA SER A 117 -17.53 -5.67 11.62
C SER A 117 -16.16 -5.51 10.95
N LEU A 118 -15.06 -5.42 11.71
CA LEU A 118 -13.71 -5.43 11.13
C LEU A 118 -13.48 -6.66 10.21
N TYR A 119 -14.17 -7.78 10.46
CA TYR A 119 -14.11 -8.95 9.59
C TYR A 119 -14.70 -8.67 8.20
N ASP A 120 -15.84 -7.97 8.12
CA ASP A 120 -16.46 -7.61 6.85
C ASP A 120 -15.57 -6.66 6.03
N TRP A 121 -14.90 -5.73 6.72
CA TRP A 121 -13.90 -4.84 6.12
C TRP A 121 -12.66 -5.60 5.63
N LEU A 122 -12.17 -6.59 6.37
CA LEU A 122 -11.09 -7.45 5.91
C LEU A 122 -11.50 -8.31 4.70
N ASP A 123 -12.71 -8.87 4.69
CA ASP A 123 -13.20 -9.66 3.54
C ASP A 123 -13.32 -8.78 2.28
N ALA A 124 -13.82 -7.55 2.43
CA ALA A 124 -13.82 -6.56 1.36
C ALA A 124 -12.40 -6.20 0.90
N LEU A 125 -11.46 -5.98 1.83
CA LEU A 125 -10.06 -5.72 1.50
C LEU A 125 -9.42 -6.89 0.74
N ALA A 126 -9.70 -8.14 1.14
CA ALA A 126 -9.23 -9.33 0.44
C ALA A 126 -9.75 -9.38 -1.00
N LYS A 127 -11.03 -9.04 -1.21
CA LYS A 127 -11.63 -8.92 -2.55
C LYS A 127 -10.96 -7.83 -3.38
N THR A 128 -10.71 -6.66 -2.79
CA THR A 128 -9.98 -5.54 -3.41
C THR A 128 -8.59 -5.97 -3.88
N VAL A 129 -7.80 -6.58 -3.00
CA VAL A 129 -6.44 -7.06 -3.28
C VAL A 129 -6.46 -8.12 -4.39
N LYS A 130 -7.36 -9.12 -4.29
CA LYS A 130 -7.49 -10.19 -5.28
C LYS A 130 -7.88 -9.67 -6.66
N ALA A 131 -8.72 -8.63 -6.73
CA ALA A 131 -9.15 -8.02 -7.98
C ALA A 131 -8.14 -7.01 -8.55
N GLY A 132 -7.11 -6.62 -7.79
CA GLY A 132 -6.14 -5.59 -8.20
C GLY A 132 -6.81 -4.23 -8.44
N VAL A 133 -7.83 -3.92 -7.65
CA VAL A 133 -8.54 -2.64 -7.70
C VAL A 133 -7.84 -1.68 -6.76
N THR A 134 -7.31 -0.57 -7.26
CA THR A 134 -6.63 0.46 -6.45
C THR A 134 -7.33 1.82 -6.63
N PRO A 135 -7.17 2.76 -5.68
CA PRO A 135 -7.73 4.10 -5.84
C PRO A 135 -7.28 4.79 -7.13
N ALA A 136 -5.98 4.71 -7.45
CA ALA A 136 -5.43 5.30 -8.68
C ALA A 136 -6.08 4.71 -9.95
N ARG A 137 -6.26 3.38 -9.98
CA ARG A 137 -6.91 2.71 -11.11
C ARG A 137 -8.37 3.10 -11.24
N ARG A 138 -9.11 3.13 -10.13
CA ARG A 138 -10.52 3.54 -10.15
C ARG A 138 -10.68 5.00 -10.56
N ALA A 139 -9.81 5.89 -10.10
CA ALA A 139 -9.80 7.28 -10.55
C ALA A 139 -9.60 7.39 -12.07
N ALA A 140 -8.67 6.61 -12.64
CA ALA A 140 -8.44 6.57 -14.08
C ALA A 140 -9.63 5.98 -14.88
N GLU A 141 -10.39 5.07 -14.29
CA GLU A 141 -11.57 4.42 -14.90
C GLU A 141 -12.89 5.19 -14.66
N GLY A 142 -12.84 6.36 -14.02
CA GLY A 142 -14.00 7.22 -13.75
C GLY A 142 -14.85 6.79 -12.55
N LEU A 143 -14.24 6.14 -11.55
CA LEU A 143 -14.86 5.71 -10.28
C LEU A 143 -16.11 4.84 -10.46
N LYS A 144 -16.14 4.00 -11.50
CA LYS A 144 -17.24 3.06 -11.73
C LYS A 144 -17.48 2.17 -10.50
N PRO A 145 -18.74 1.89 -10.12
CA PRO A 145 -19.05 0.97 -9.04
C PRO A 145 -18.52 -0.43 -9.33
N THR A 146 -17.93 -1.06 -8.32
CA THR A 146 -17.48 -2.46 -8.42
C THR A 146 -18.61 -3.46 -8.15
N GLY A 147 -19.76 -2.97 -7.67
CA GLY A 147 -20.87 -3.81 -7.22
C GLY A 147 -20.70 -4.33 -5.80
N ASN A 148 -19.60 -3.96 -5.12
CA ASN A 148 -19.40 -4.20 -3.69
C ASN A 148 -19.11 -2.86 -3.00
N LEU A 149 -20.04 -2.48 -2.13
CA LEU A 149 -20.04 -1.17 -1.51
C LEU A 149 -18.81 -0.91 -0.62
N LEU A 150 -18.34 -1.91 0.13
CA LEU A 150 -17.14 -1.78 0.95
C LEU A 150 -15.86 -1.68 0.11
N VAL A 151 -15.79 -2.44 -0.99
CA VAL A 151 -14.69 -2.30 -1.97
C VAL A 151 -14.70 -0.89 -2.55
N ASP A 152 -15.90 -0.38 -2.88
CA ASP A 152 -16.07 0.96 -3.42
C ASP A 152 -15.64 2.05 -2.43
N ILE A 153 -15.88 1.86 -1.14
CA ILE A 153 -15.41 2.77 -0.07
C ILE A 153 -13.89 2.68 0.10
N ILE A 154 -13.33 1.47 0.30
CA ILE A 154 -11.89 1.24 0.53
C ILE A 154 -11.03 1.88 -0.57
N THR A 155 -11.51 1.82 -1.81
CA THR A 155 -10.79 2.29 -2.99
C THR A 155 -11.30 3.62 -3.54
N GLY A 156 -12.26 4.25 -2.85
CA GLY A 156 -12.84 5.52 -3.22
C GLY A 156 -12.00 6.71 -2.74
N SER A 157 -12.53 7.91 -2.99
CA SER A 157 -12.00 9.17 -2.46
C SER A 157 -12.59 9.53 -1.10
N ASP A 158 -13.53 8.73 -0.60
CA ASP A 158 -14.23 9.00 0.64
C ASP A 158 -13.30 8.89 1.85
N LYS A 159 -13.42 9.87 2.75
CA LYS A 159 -12.63 9.94 3.98
C LYS A 159 -13.45 10.60 5.10
N PRO A 160 -13.16 10.34 6.38
CA PRO A 160 -13.83 11.02 7.48
C PRO A 160 -13.52 12.53 7.44
N ALA A 161 -14.48 13.42 7.74
CA ALA A 161 -14.26 14.88 7.63
C ALA A 161 -13.56 15.52 8.84
N PHE A 162 -12.63 14.82 9.47
CA PHE A 162 -11.97 15.32 10.66
C PHE A 162 -10.47 15.46 10.45
N ASN A 163 -9.92 16.58 10.94
CA ASN A 163 -8.50 16.94 10.86
C ASN A 163 -7.59 16.02 11.68
N ASP A 164 -8.14 15.17 12.57
CA ASP A 164 -7.36 14.36 13.52
C ASP A 164 -7.31 12.86 13.18
N VAL A 165 -7.98 12.41 12.11
CA VAL A 165 -8.05 10.98 11.71
C VAL A 165 -7.69 10.80 10.24
N GLU A 166 -6.88 11.72 9.68
CA GLU A 166 -6.44 11.61 8.29
C GLU A 166 -5.58 10.34 8.10
N PRO A 167 -5.94 9.43 7.18
CA PRO A 167 -5.19 8.20 6.98
C PRO A 167 -3.77 8.46 6.48
N GLU A 168 -2.80 7.82 7.13
CA GLU A 168 -1.37 7.83 6.75
C GLU A 168 -1.06 6.84 5.61
N HIS A 169 -2.09 6.27 4.98
CA HIS A 169 -1.99 5.22 3.97
C HIS A 169 -2.87 5.50 2.75
N GLY A 170 -2.54 4.86 1.64
CA GLY A 170 -3.21 5.04 0.34
C GLY A 170 -4.56 4.34 0.20
N LEU A 171 -5.28 4.07 1.30
CA LEU A 171 -6.60 3.42 1.30
C LEU A 171 -7.54 4.17 2.26
N PRO A 172 -7.95 5.40 1.90
CA PRO A 172 -8.54 6.35 2.85
C PRO A 172 -9.90 5.92 3.41
N GLY A 173 -10.63 5.06 2.69
CA GLY A 173 -11.92 4.54 3.13
C GLY A 173 -11.83 3.33 4.08
N PHE A 174 -10.65 2.74 4.27
CA PHE A 174 -10.51 1.67 5.26
C PHE A 174 -10.52 2.28 6.69
N PRO A 175 -11.28 1.71 7.64
CA PRO A 175 -11.51 2.29 8.97
C PRO A 175 -10.33 2.12 9.94
N CYS A 176 -9.17 2.64 9.57
CA CYS A 176 -8.00 2.90 10.41
C CYS A 176 -7.29 4.15 9.87
N SER A 177 -6.45 4.82 10.67
CA SER A 177 -5.65 5.96 10.19
C SER A 177 -4.16 5.67 10.16
N SER A 178 -3.66 4.84 11.08
CA SER A 178 -2.26 4.43 11.20
C SER A 178 -1.79 3.62 10.01
N PHE A 179 -0.64 4.02 9.44
CA PHE A 179 0.03 3.25 8.40
C PHE A 179 0.34 1.81 8.84
N ASN A 180 0.75 1.62 10.10
CA ASN A 180 1.13 0.31 10.63
C ASN A 180 -0.07 -0.63 10.80
N ASN A 181 -1.23 -0.12 11.21
CA ASN A 181 -2.42 -0.94 11.36
C ASN A 181 -3.07 -1.24 9.99
N MET A 182 -3.02 -0.32 9.02
CA MET A 182 -3.34 -0.66 7.62
C MET A 182 -2.44 -1.77 7.08
N ALA A 183 -1.13 -1.72 7.41
CA ALA A 183 -0.22 -2.80 7.04
C ALA A 183 -0.63 -4.13 7.68
N ILE A 184 -1.03 -4.14 8.96
CA ILE A 184 -1.60 -5.33 9.60
C ILE A 184 -2.85 -5.80 8.85
N ALA A 185 -3.80 -4.93 8.52
CA ALA A 185 -5.02 -5.31 7.80
C ALA A 185 -4.71 -5.98 6.45
N LEU A 186 -3.79 -5.42 5.67
CA LEU A 186 -3.32 -6.05 4.42
C LEU A 186 -2.61 -7.38 4.68
N LEU A 187 -1.81 -7.47 5.74
CA LEU A 187 -1.13 -8.71 6.12
C LEU A 187 -2.10 -9.82 6.57
N GLU A 188 -3.25 -9.50 7.18
CA GLU A 188 -4.27 -10.48 7.53
C GLU A 188 -4.87 -11.16 6.28
N VAL A 189 -4.94 -10.45 5.15
CA VAL A 189 -5.51 -10.96 3.89
C VAL A 189 -4.45 -11.43 2.87
N THR A 190 -3.17 -11.35 3.23
CA THR A 190 -2.05 -11.68 2.35
C THR A 190 -1.42 -13.01 2.76
N ALA A 191 -0.98 -13.84 1.81
CA ALA A 191 -0.29 -15.09 2.12
C ALA A 191 1.06 -14.81 2.83
N GLY A 192 1.46 -15.65 3.80
CA GLY A 192 2.67 -15.43 4.60
C GLY A 192 3.98 -15.40 3.82
N ASN A 193 4.05 -16.13 2.72
CA ASN A 193 5.18 -16.16 1.80
C ASN A 193 5.15 -15.05 0.74
N ALA A 194 4.09 -14.24 0.68
CA ALA A 194 4.01 -13.15 -0.27
C ALA A 194 5.11 -12.12 0.01
N VAL A 195 5.58 -11.46 -1.04
CA VAL A 195 6.67 -10.48 -0.94
C VAL A 195 6.12 -9.12 -0.56
N CYS A 196 6.75 -8.48 0.41
CA CYS A 196 6.52 -7.09 0.81
C CYS A 196 7.76 -6.28 0.44
N GLU A 197 7.56 -5.17 -0.27
CA GLU A 197 8.67 -4.39 -0.82
C GLU A 197 8.54 -2.90 -0.51
N LEU A 198 9.69 -2.27 -0.26
CA LEU A 198 9.87 -0.82 -0.35
C LEU A 198 10.78 -0.54 -1.54
N ASP A 199 10.21 -0.01 -2.62
CA ASP A 199 10.96 0.40 -3.81
C ASP A 199 11.47 1.83 -3.63
N VAL A 200 12.81 1.99 -3.64
CA VAL A 200 13.50 3.29 -3.46
C VAL A 200 14.26 3.69 -4.71
N THR A 201 13.98 3.06 -5.85
CA THR A 201 14.74 3.21 -7.09
C THR A 201 14.91 4.67 -7.51
N SER A 202 13.85 5.49 -7.39
CA SER A 202 13.94 6.91 -7.78
C SER A 202 14.94 7.70 -6.93
N PHE A 203 15.07 7.39 -5.64
CA PHE A 203 15.99 8.09 -4.74
C PHE A 203 17.44 7.78 -5.09
N ILE A 204 17.74 6.51 -5.36
CA ILE A 204 19.06 6.08 -5.80
C ILE A 204 19.41 6.72 -7.15
N LEU A 205 18.50 6.68 -8.12
CA LEU A 205 18.78 7.15 -9.48
C LEU A 205 18.78 8.68 -9.65
N HIS A 206 18.05 9.42 -8.81
CA HIS A 206 17.81 10.86 -9.05
C HIS A 206 18.19 11.77 -7.88
N GLN A 207 18.41 11.24 -6.67
CA GLN A 207 18.86 12.03 -5.52
C GLN A 207 20.25 11.64 -5.01
N GLY A 208 20.93 10.69 -5.68
CA GLY A 208 22.29 10.29 -5.30
C GLY A 208 22.34 9.60 -3.93
N ASP A 209 21.25 8.93 -3.54
CA ASP A 209 21.22 8.11 -2.33
C ASP A 209 22.19 6.93 -2.49
N ILE A 210 23.16 6.86 -1.59
CA ILE A 210 24.28 5.90 -1.59
C ILE A 210 23.98 4.61 -0.82
N THR A 211 22.73 4.41 -0.38
CA THR A 211 22.34 3.30 0.50
C THR A 211 22.51 1.93 -0.17
N PHE A 212 22.84 1.84 -1.45
CA PHE A 212 23.13 0.57 -2.16
C PHE A 212 24.56 0.49 -2.73
N ASP A 213 25.40 1.52 -2.53
CA ASP A 213 26.72 1.63 -3.16
C ASP A 213 27.66 0.48 -2.77
N ASP A 214 27.60 0.00 -1.52
CA ASP A 214 28.41 -1.11 -1.03
C ASP A 214 28.11 -2.43 -1.77
N MET A 215 26.88 -2.58 -2.30
CA MET A 215 26.49 -3.74 -3.10
C MET A 215 26.91 -3.60 -4.57
N LEU A 216 27.02 -2.36 -5.07
CA LEU A 216 27.50 -2.08 -6.43
C LEU A 216 29.02 -2.25 -6.53
N GLY A 217 29.78 -1.81 -5.51
CA GLY A 217 31.23 -1.95 -5.47
C GLY A 217 31.71 -3.41 -5.53
N ARG A 218 30.99 -4.33 -4.88
CA ARG A 218 31.32 -5.77 -4.88
C ARG A 218 31.14 -6.47 -6.23
N ARG A 219 30.46 -5.87 -7.21
CA ARG A 219 30.31 -6.43 -8.56
C ARG A 219 31.52 -6.17 -9.46
N ASN A 220 32.37 -5.19 -9.13
CA ASN A 220 33.54 -4.84 -9.93
C ASN A 220 34.82 -5.56 -9.48
N GLU A 221 34.75 -6.39 -8.42
CA GLU A 221 35.87 -7.14 -7.86
C GLU A 221 35.82 -8.65 -8.17
N VAL A 222 34.93 -9.08 -9.10
CA VAL A 222 34.80 -10.48 -9.56
C VAL A 222 35.12 -10.60 -11.04
#